data_AF-A0A1V9Y9V6-F1
#
_entry.id   AF-A0A1V9Y9V6-F1
#
_cell.length_a   1.000
_cell.length_b   1.000
_cell.length_c   1.000
_cell.angle_alpha   90.00
_cell.angle_beta   90.00
_cell.angle_gamma   90.00
#
_symmetry.space_group_name_H-M   'P 1'
#
loop_
_entity.id
_entity.type
_entity.pdbx_description
1 polymer ?
#
loop_
_entity_poly.entity_id
_entity_poly.type
_entity_poly.pdbx_seq_one_letter_code
_entity_poly.pdbx_strand_id
1 'polypeptide(L)'
;MIQAYVSGPPGSGKTTLSKRLAATLQLEHLATGDILREHIKARTDLGVVAKKCIAAKTLVPDDVIVEMVAERAARAPHGYVLDGFPRTPEQTRLLKKKAVMPNVMLVLDLPKEEIRLRITGRRMDPKTGDIYHADFHLPSDPEVLARLIHRDDDTAEKVPARIEAYAHYGALTNREFINIAYDLDADRSIRDVVAEATDILRSVSKVQARKEAGNQLSALALPIAKALLEQPHEIECSPPKARNSVRSDDGRASRAHKVDAEIQRVGLELQAPPSVDNNARVVAPMLLGRFRPEDTAKLVEMERFKTMLISGFDIIKHGRRGAPHTRTLFSDVEFKRLFWQKPDKKELKPKLDQSIALSDVVEVRRGIKTEVFNRSGDAAKAGRYLSLMADDRTLDIEAATDDICGLLVLGFTHLTQ
;
A
#
# COMPACT_ATOMS: atom_id res chain seq x y z
N MET A 1 1.94 19.86 -1.64
CA MET A 1 0.65 19.19 -1.35
C MET A 1 0.85 18.17 -0.23
N ILE A 2 -0.08 17.98 0.71
CA ILE A 2 0.14 17.06 1.84
C ILE A 2 -0.11 15.61 1.42
N GLN A 3 0.91 14.75 1.50
CA GLN A 3 0.79 13.32 1.18
C GLN A 3 1.32 12.54 2.39
N ALA A 4 0.44 12.22 3.33
CA ALA A 4 0.81 11.61 4.60
C ALA A 4 0.75 10.07 4.55
N TYR A 5 1.62 9.42 5.31
CA TYR A 5 1.55 7.99 5.64
C TYR A 5 1.56 7.81 7.15
N VAL A 6 0.58 7.10 7.70
CA VAL A 6 0.44 6.86 9.14
C VAL A 6 0.77 5.39 9.46
N SER A 7 1.88 5.18 10.16
CA SER A 7 2.36 3.87 10.63
C SER A 7 2.31 3.79 12.16
N GLY A 8 2.67 2.64 12.72
CA GLY A 8 2.59 2.33 14.15
C GLY A 8 2.03 0.92 14.43
N PRO A 9 2.19 0.38 15.65
CA PRO A 9 1.76 -0.97 16.00
C PRO A 9 0.23 -1.13 16.02
N PRO A 10 -0.33 -2.35 16.04
CA PRO A 10 -1.76 -2.52 16.26
C PRO A 10 -2.17 -1.86 17.61
N GLY A 11 -3.40 -1.36 17.72
CA GLY A 11 -3.84 -0.60 18.90
C GLY A 11 -3.48 0.90 18.92
N SER A 12 -2.43 1.37 18.23
CA SER A 12 -1.92 2.75 18.32
C SER A 12 -2.82 3.88 17.78
N GLY A 13 -4.07 3.61 17.41
CA GLY A 13 -5.01 4.66 16.97
C GLY A 13 -4.85 5.20 15.54
N LYS A 14 -3.95 4.64 14.70
CA LYS A 14 -3.71 5.05 13.28
C LYS A 14 -4.95 5.49 12.51
N THR A 15 -6.01 4.68 12.48
CA THR A 15 -7.24 4.99 11.73
C THR A 15 -8.01 6.16 12.33
N THR A 16 -8.04 6.28 13.66
CA THR A 16 -8.66 7.43 14.35
C THR A 16 -7.90 8.71 14.07
N LEU A 17 -6.56 8.67 14.07
CA LEU A 17 -5.72 9.80 13.66
C LEU A 17 -5.95 10.12 12.17
N SER A 18 -5.91 9.13 11.29
CA SER A 18 -6.04 9.31 9.83
C SER A 18 -7.39 9.90 9.44
N LYS A 19 -8.50 9.37 9.97
CA LYS A 19 -9.85 9.95 9.79
C LYS A 19 -9.92 11.40 10.27
N ARG A 20 -9.34 11.71 11.45
CA ARG A 20 -9.33 13.08 12.00
C ARG A 20 -8.48 14.04 11.17
N LEU A 21 -7.28 13.63 10.74
CA LEU A 21 -6.41 14.45 9.89
C LEU A 21 -7.03 14.71 8.51
N ALA A 22 -7.62 13.68 7.89
CA ALA A 22 -8.36 13.78 6.64
C ALA A 22 -9.48 14.83 6.73
N ALA A 23 -10.36 14.72 7.73
CA ALA A 23 -11.42 15.71 7.97
C ALA A 23 -10.89 17.11 8.31
N THR A 24 -9.83 17.23 9.12
CA THR A 24 -9.29 18.53 9.59
C THR A 24 -8.55 19.29 8.49
N LEU A 25 -7.92 18.58 7.54
CA LEU A 25 -7.07 19.15 6.50
C LEU A 25 -7.66 19.01 5.08
N GLN A 26 -8.91 18.53 4.96
CA GLN A 26 -9.61 18.27 3.69
C GLN A 26 -8.84 17.31 2.76
N LEU A 27 -8.14 16.34 3.35
CA LEU A 27 -7.38 15.30 2.64
C LEU A 27 -8.20 14.03 2.48
N GLU A 28 -7.89 13.23 1.47
CA GLU A 28 -8.52 11.92 1.27
C GLU A 28 -8.01 10.87 2.26
N HIS A 29 -8.90 10.08 2.88
CA HIS A 29 -8.49 8.98 3.77
C HIS A 29 -8.34 7.68 2.98
N LEU A 30 -7.09 7.24 2.79
CA LEU A 30 -6.75 6.07 2.00
C LEU A 30 -6.52 4.85 2.91
N ALA A 31 -7.61 4.26 3.39
CA ALA A 31 -7.61 2.96 4.07
C ALA A 31 -7.85 1.83 3.07
N THR A 32 -6.86 0.94 2.89
CA THR A 32 -6.95 -0.17 1.90
C THR A 32 -8.13 -1.09 2.13
N GLY A 33 -8.53 -1.33 3.38
CA GLY A 33 -9.69 -2.17 3.70
C GLY A 33 -11.02 -1.59 3.23
N ASP A 34 -11.16 -0.27 3.21
CA ASP A 34 -12.37 0.43 2.76
C ASP A 34 -12.38 0.54 1.24
N ILE A 35 -11.27 0.97 0.63
CA ILE A 35 -11.07 0.97 -0.82
C ILE A 35 -11.39 -0.42 -1.42
N LEU A 36 -10.89 -1.51 -0.81
CA LEU A 36 -11.16 -2.87 -1.24
C LEU A 36 -12.66 -3.21 -1.20
N ARG A 37 -13.37 -2.78 -0.16
CA ARG A 37 -14.84 -2.95 -0.04
C ARG A 37 -15.59 -2.13 -1.08
N GLU A 38 -15.17 -0.89 -1.34
CA GLU A 38 -15.74 -0.02 -2.38
C GLU A 38 -15.62 -0.66 -3.76
N HIS A 39 -14.41 -1.07 -4.17
CA HIS A 39 -14.16 -1.71 -5.47
C HIS A 39 -14.96 -3.00 -5.66
N ILE A 40 -15.10 -3.84 -4.62
CA ILE A 40 -15.92 -5.07 -4.64
C ILE A 40 -17.42 -4.74 -4.74
N LYS A 41 -17.92 -3.76 -3.97
CA LYS A 41 -19.33 -3.33 -3.99
C LYS A 41 -19.71 -2.73 -5.34
N ALA A 42 -18.84 -1.91 -5.92
CA ALA A 42 -18.99 -1.30 -7.23
C ALA A 42 -18.78 -2.26 -8.41
N ARG A 43 -18.31 -3.50 -8.16
CA ARG A 43 -18.02 -4.54 -9.17
C ARG A 43 -17.04 -4.10 -10.27
N THR A 44 -16.08 -3.22 -9.92
CA THR A 44 -14.93 -2.89 -10.78
C THR A 44 -14.10 -4.13 -11.10
N ASP A 45 -13.32 -4.13 -12.18
CA ASP A 45 -12.50 -5.29 -12.56
C ASP A 45 -11.53 -5.71 -11.43
N LEU A 46 -10.80 -4.74 -10.85
CA LEU A 46 -9.96 -4.95 -9.66
C LEU A 46 -10.76 -5.53 -8.48
N GLY A 47 -12.01 -5.08 -8.29
CA GLY A 47 -12.94 -5.61 -7.30
C GLY A 47 -13.40 -7.04 -7.58
N VAL A 48 -13.52 -7.43 -8.85
CA VAL A 48 -13.79 -8.83 -9.25
C VAL A 48 -12.57 -9.71 -8.97
N VAL A 49 -11.34 -9.22 -9.20
CA VAL A 49 -10.11 -9.93 -8.79
C VAL A 49 -10.09 -10.14 -7.28
N ALA A 50 -10.23 -9.05 -6.51
CA ALA A 50 -10.24 -9.11 -5.04
C ALA A 50 -11.31 -10.05 -4.49
N LYS A 51 -12.54 -10.02 -5.04
CA LYS A 51 -13.62 -10.91 -4.64
C LYS A 51 -13.29 -12.39 -4.89
N LYS A 52 -12.60 -12.72 -5.99
CA LYS A 52 -12.13 -14.10 -6.27
C LYS A 52 -11.10 -14.55 -5.23
N CYS A 53 -10.10 -13.73 -4.91
CA CYS A 53 -9.09 -14.03 -3.88
C CYS A 53 -9.74 -14.33 -2.52
N ILE A 54 -10.63 -13.43 -2.07
CA ILE A 54 -11.32 -13.54 -0.78
C ILE A 54 -12.20 -14.80 -0.73
N ALA A 55 -12.92 -15.12 -1.81
CA ALA A 55 -13.72 -16.35 -1.92
C ALA A 55 -12.85 -17.63 -1.90
N ALA A 56 -11.65 -17.57 -2.49
CA ALA A 56 -10.66 -18.64 -2.46
C ALA A 56 -9.85 -18.71 -1.13
N LYS A 57 -10.10 -17.79 -0.18
CA LYS A 57 -9.33 -17.60 1.05
C LYS A 57 -7.83 -17.32 0.82
N THR A 58 -7.45 -16.81 -0.35
CA THR A 58 -6.08 -16.35 -0.62
C THR A 58 -5.94 -14.86 -0.29
N LEU A 59 -4.70 -14.40 -0.15
CA LEU A 59 -4.41 -12.97 -0.15
C LEU A 59 -4.81 -12.34 -1.50
N VAL A 60 -5.10 -11.04 -1.48
CA VAL A 60 -5.24 -10.21 -2.69
C VAL A 60 -3.84 -9.76 -3.11
N PRO A 61 -3.42 -9.94 -4.38
CA PRO A 61 -2.08 -9.57 -4.83
C PRO A 61 -1.75 -8.09 -4.58
N ASP A 62 -0.50 -7.80 -4.23
CA ASP A 62 -0.05 -6.43 -3.89
C ASP A 62 -0.28 -5.45 -5.05
N ASP A 63 -0.03 -5.83 -6.31
CA ASP A 63 -0.31 -5.00 -7.48
C ASP A 63 -1.77 -4.56 -7.58
N VAL A 64 -2.72 -5.42 -7.21
CA VAL A 64 -4.17 -5.12 -7.25
C VAL A 64 -4.53 -4.10 -6.18
N ILE A 65 -3.99 -4.25 -4.96
CA ILE A 65 -4.19 -3.29 -3.87
C ILE A 65 -3.54 -1.94 -4.21
N VAL A 66 -2.33 -1.95 -4.77
CA VAL A 66 -1.59 -0.73 -5.15
C VAL A 66 -2.28 0.01 -6.30
N GLU A 67 -2.85 -0.69 -7.29
CA GLU A 67 -3.63 -0.06 -8.36
C GLU A 67 -4.89 0.63 -7.81
N MET A 68 -5.66 -0.03 -6.92
CA MET A 68 -6.83 0.59 -6.27
C MET A 68 -6.44 1.84 -5.45
N VAL A 69 -5.33 1.77 -4.69
CA VAL A 69 -4.81 2.91 -3.93
C VAL A 69 -4.35 4.05 -4.85
N ALA A 70 -3.71 3.73 -5.98
CA ALA A 70 -3.28 4.73 -6.96
C ALA A 70 -4.46 5.41 -7.67
N GLU A 71 -5.49 4.66 -8.06
CA GLU A 71 -6.74 5.20 -8.60
C GLU A 71 -7.40 6.20 -7.62
N ARG A 72 -7.43 5.86 -6.32
CA ARG A 72 -8.04 6.70 -5.30
C ARG A 72 -7.18 7.92 -4.96
N ALA A 73 -5.86 7.76 -4.87
CA ALA A 73 -4.90 8.84 -4.63
C ALA A 73 -4.86 9.87 -5.77
N ALA A 74 -4.97 9.43 -7.04
CA ALA A 74 -5.03 10.31 -8.20
C ALA A 74 -6.29 11.21 -8.23
N ARG A 75 -7.31 10.90 -7.42
CA ARG A 75 -8.56 11.67 -7.30
C ARG A 75 -8.59 12.59 -6.07
N ALA A 76 -7.46 12.78 -5.38
CA ALA A 76 -7.36 13.54 -4.12
C ALA A 76 -6.69 14.93 -4.32
N PRO A 77 -7.42 15.97 -4.75
CA PRO A 77 -6.84 17.24 -5.22
C PRO A 77 -6.12 18.06 -4.14
N HIS A 78 -6.44 17.85 -2.86
CA HIS A 78 -5.77 18.52 -1.73
C HIS A 78 -4.63 17.67 -1.13
N GLY A 79 -4.52 16.42 -1.55
CA GLY A 79 -3.64 15.41 -0.97
C GLY A 79 -4.39 14.35 -0.15
N TYR A 80 -3.63 13.47 0.51
CA TYR A 80 -4.16 12.24 1.12
C TYR A 80 -3.45 11.82 2.41
N VAL A 81 -4.07 10.89 3.13
CA VAL A 81 -3.52 10.19 4.30
C VAL A 81 -3.65 8.67 4.10
N LEU A 82 -2.51 8.00 3.88
CA LEU A 82 -2.43 6.53 3.81
C LEU A 82 -2.47 5.93 5.22
N ASP A 83 -3.48 5.12 5.52
CA ASP A 83 -3.70 4.53 6.85
C ASP A 83 -3.19 3.08 6.92
N GLY A 84 -2.01 2.90 7.55
CA GLY A 84 -1.43 1.57 7.74
C GLY A 84 -1.14 0.82 6.45
N PHE A 85 -0.81 1.52 5.37
CA PHE A 85 -0.35 0.99 4.08
C PHE A 85 0.69 1.98 3.49
N PRO A 86 1.83 1.53 2.92
CA PRO A 86 2.26 0.15 2.74
C PRO A 86 2.55 -0.58 4.06
N ARG A 87 2.71 -1.92 3.97
CA ARG A 87 3.08 -2.83 5.06
C ARG A 87 4.26 -3.75 4.71
N THR A 88 4.65 -3.80 3.44
CA THR A 88 5.82 -4.54 2.95
C THR A 88 6.70 -3.62 2.09
N PRO A 89 8.03 -3.87 2.00
CA PRO A 89 8.89 -3.17 1.06
C PRO A 89 8.46 -3.32 -0.41
N GLU A 90 7.81 -4.42 -0.77
CA GLU A 90 7.28 -4.61 -2.14
C GLU A 90 6.10 -3.68 -2.42
N GLN A 91 5.14 -3.53 -1.50
CA GLN A 91 4.08 -2.52 -1.65
C GLN A 91 4.67 -1.11 -1.80
N THR A 92 5.74 -0.78 -1.07
CA THR A 92 6.49 0.47 -1.26
C THR A 92 7.13 0.55 -2.66
N ARG A 93 7.74 -0.52 -3.16
CA ARG A 93 8.33 -0.58 -4.52
C ARG A 93 7.27 -0.35 -5.60
N LEU A 94 6.08 -0.90 -5.43
CA LEU A 94 4.97 -0.75 -6.37
C LEU A 94 4.35 0.67 -6.29
N LEU A 95 4.16 1.23 -5.09
CA LEU A 95 3.74 2.63 -4.90
C LEU A 95 4.72 3.61 -5.55
N LYS A 96 6.03 3.38 -5.43
CA LYS A 96 7.10 4.12 -6.14
C LYS A 96 6.89 4.10 -7.65
N LYS A 97 6.61 2.93 -8.26
CA LYS A 97 6.30 2.80 -9.70
C LYS A 97 5.02 3.55 -10.12
N LYS A 98 4.07 3.76 -9.21
CA LYS A 98 2.81 4.51 -9.44
C LYS A 98 2.92 6.01 -9.15
N ALA A 99 4.09 6.51 -8.73
CA ALA A 99 4.29 7.88 -8.23
C ALA A 99 3.42 8.26 -7.01
N VAL A 100 2.87 7.28 -6.29
CA VAL A 100 2.07 7.48 -5.07
C VAL A 100 3.01 7.48 -3.86
N MET A 101 3.77 8.56 -3.72
CA MET A 101 4.77 8.69 -2.66
C MET A 101 4.31 9.65 -1.56
N PRO A 102 4.21 9.20 -0.29
CA PRO A 102 4.05 10.13 0.82
C PRO A 102 5.28 11.03 0.94
N ASN A 103 5.05 12.25 1.39
CA ASN A 103 6.06 13.28 1.65
C ASN A 103 6.14 13.69 3.14
N VAL A 104 5.25 13.15 3.97
CA VAL A 104 5.38 13.07 5.43
C VAL A 104 5.00 11.67 5.88
N MET A 105 5.75 11.11 6.82
CA MET A 105 5.38 9.89 7.54
C MET A 105 5.20 10.23 9.03
N LEU A 106 4.10 9.76 9.61
CA LEU A 106 3.80 9.86 11.03
C LEU A 106 3.88 8.44 11.63
N VAL A 107 4.77 8.25 12.60
CA VAL A 107 5.03 6.95 13.23
C VAL A 107 4.48 6.98 14.65
N LEU A 108 3.33 6.37 14.87
CA LEU A 108 2.74 6.27 16.20
C LEU A 108 3.47 5.19 16.99
N ASP A 109 4.20 5.55 18.05
CA ASP A 109 4.74 4.58 19.01
C ASP A 109 3.73 4.32 20.14
N LEU A 110 3.74 3.09 20.67
CA LEU A 110 2.87 2.68 21.77
C LEU A 110 3.48 1.50 22.54
N PRO A 111 3.60 1.56 23.88
CA PRO A 111 4.12 0.46 24.69
C PRO A 111 3.36 -0.87 24.50
N LYS A 112 4.07 -2.00 24.61
CA LYS A 112 3.51 -3.34 24.35
C LYS A 112 2.36 -3.73 25.27
N GLU A 113 2.34 -3.27 26.51
CA GLU A 113 1.26 -3.55 27.45
C GLU A 113 -0.02 -2.79 27.08
N GLU A 114 0.11 -1.52 26.67
CA GLU A 114 -1.00 -0.70 26.17
C GLU A 114 -1.60 -1.27 24.88
N ILE A 115 -0.78 -1.83 23.99
CA ILE A 115 -1.27 -2.51 22.78
C ILE A 115 -2.30 -3.61 23.14
N ARG A 116 -2.04 -4.42 24.19
CA ARG A 116 -2.96 -5.50 24.59
C ARG A 116 -4.28 -4.91 25.07
N LEU A 117 -4.23 -3.97 26.01
CA LEU A 117 -5.41 -3.31 26.60
C LEU A 117 -6.29 -2.66 25.51
N ARG A 118 -5.67 -1.78 24.71
CA ARG A 118 -6.34 -0.97 23.66
C ARG A 118 -6.89 -1.79 22.50
N ILE A 119 -6.46 -3.04 22.32
CA ILE A 119 -7.07 -3.97 21.36
C ILE A 119 -8.26 -4.71 21.97
N THR A 120 -8.14 -5.30 23.17
CA THR A 120 -9.23 -6.11 23.75
C THR A 120 -10.45 -5.27 24.15
N GLY A 121 -10.25 -4.00 24.52
CA GLY A 121 -11.35 -3.07 24.77
C GLY A 121 -11.96 -2.46 23.48
N ARG A 122 -11.37 -2.68 22.30
CA ARG A 122 -11.82 -2.07 21.04
C ARG A 122 -13.16 -2.62 20.55
N ARG A 123 -13.97 -1.75 19.96
CA ARG A 123 -15.25 -2.08 19.31
C ARG A 123 -15.36 -1.36 17.96
N MET A 124 -16.22 -1.85 17.07
CA MET A 124 -16.54 -1.23 15.79
C MET A 124 -18.06 -1.09 15.61
N ASP A 125 -18.54 0.02 15.06
CA ASP A 125 -19.89 0.07 14.46
C ASP A 125 -19.84 -0.56 13.05
N PRO A 126 -20.56 -1.68 12.78
CA PRO A 126 -20.56 -2.31 11.47
C PRO A 126 -21.28 -1.49 10.38
N LYS A 127 -22.04 -0.43 10.72
CA LYS A 127 -22.67 0.47 9.74
C LYS A 127 -21.70 1.55 9.23
N THR A 128 -20.90 2.16 10.12
CA THR A 128 -20.02 3.31 9.76
C THR A 128 -18.53 2.96 9.68
N GLY A 129 -18.11 1.82 10.23
CA GLY A 129 -16.70 1.47 10.39
C GLY A 129 -15.95 2.34 11.40
N ASP A 130 -16.67 3.06 12.28
CA ASP A 130 -16.04 3.84 13.35
C ASP A 130 -15.62 2.99 14.54
N ILE A 131 -14.61 3.50 15.25
CA ILE A 131 -13.85 2.75 16.26
C ILE A 131 -14.09 3.35 17.64
N TYR A 132 -14.56 2.49 18.53
CA TYR A 132 -14.91 2.78 19.91
C TYR A 132 -14.06 1.93 20.85
N HIS A 133 -14.03 2.29 22.13
CA HIS A 133 -13.34 1.53 23.18
C HIS A 133 -14.22 1.47 24.41
N ALA A 134 -14.37 0.30 25.00
CA ALA A 134 -15.27 0.05 26.13
C ALA A 134 -15.08 1.04 27.29
N ASP A 135 -13.82 1.34 27.63
CA ASP A 135 -13.47 2.13 28.81
C ASP A 135 -13.16 3.61 28.51
N PHE A 136 -12.81 3.96 27.26
CA PHE A 136 -12.22 5.26 26.92
C PHE A 136 -13.00 6.07 25.87
N HIS A 137 -13.84 5.42 25.06
CA HIS A 137 -14.53 6.06 23.94
C HIS A 137 -15.76 5.24 23.55
N LEU A 138 -16.82 5.30 24.35
CA LEU A 138 -18.13 4.76 23.99
C LEU A 138 -18.96 5.81 23.21
N PRO A 139 -19.85 5.38 22.30
CA PRO A 139 -20.81 6.26 21.68
C PRO A 139 -21.88 6.70 22.70
N SER A 140 -22.29 7.97 22.63
CA SER A 140 -23.41 8.50 23.41
C SER A 140 -24.78 8.08 22.88
N ASP A 141 -24.84 7.59 21.63
CA ASP A 141 -26.05 7.11 20.96
C ASP A 141 -26.33 5.62 21.32
N PRO A 142 -27.46 5.30 21.96
CA PRO A 142 -27.85 3.92 22.28
C PRO A 142 -27.97 3.00 21.06
N GLU A 143 -28.37 3.50 19.89
CA GLU A 143 -28.46 2.69 18.67
C GLU A 143 -27.09 2.31 18.12
N VAL A 144 -26.06 3.15 18.33
CA VAL A 144 -24.67 2.81 18.00
C VAL A 144 -24.14 1.83 19.05
N LEU A 145 -24.37 2.10 20.33
CA LEU A 145 -23.92 1.27 21.45
C LEU A 145 -24.42 -0.18 21.33
N ALA A 146 -25.71 -0.38 21.04
CA ALA A 146 -26.34 -1.69 20.94
C ALA A 146 -25.89 -2.53 19.72
N ARG A 147 -25.28 -1.91 18.70
CA ARG A 147 -24.78 -2.60 17.50
C ARG A 147 -23.25 -2.72 17.44
N LEU A 148 -22.53 -2.29 18.47
CA LEU A 148 -21.08 -2.41 18.53
C LEU A 148 -20.63 -3.88 18.52
N ILE A 149 -19.77 -4.24 17.56
CA ILE A 149 -19.15 -5.56 17.49
C ILE A 149 -17.70 -5.53 17.96
N HIS A 150 -17.23 -6.67 18.48
CA HIS A 150 -15.81 -6.97 18.57
C HIS A 150 -15.30 -7.45 17.20
N ARG A 151 -14.00 -7.34 16.92
CA ARG A 151 -13.41 -7.90 15.69
C ARG A 151 -12.84 -9.30 15.95
N ASP A 152 -12.95 -10.17 14.96
CA ASP A 152 -12.37 -11.52 15.00
C ASP A 152 -10.85 -11.51 15.22
N ASP A 153 -10.14 -10.44 14.83
CA ASP A 153 -8.69 -10.31 14.96
C ASP A 153 -8.21 -9.64 16.26
N ASP A 154 -9.13 -9.18 17.12
CA ASP A 154 -8.84 -8.41 18.33
C ASP A 154 -8.79 -9.24 19.63
N THR A 155 -8.71 -10.57 19.53
CA THR A 155 -8.61 -11.47 20.70
C THR A 155 -7.19 -11.52 21.28
N ALA A 156 -7.06 -11.79 22.59
CA ALA A 156 -5.78 -11.71 23.31
C ALA A 156 -4.70 -12.66 22.75
N GLU A 157 -5.11 -13.80 22.19
CA GLU A 157 -4.24 -14.81 21.59
C GLU A 157 -3.69 -14.35 20.23
N LYS A 158 -4.40 -13.45 19.54
CA LYS A 158 -4.02 -12.92 18.22
C LYS A 158 -3.19 -11.64 18.30
N VAL A 159 -3.19 -10.94 19.43
CA VAL A 159 -2.40 -9.71 19.65
C VAL A 159 -0.88 -9.94 19.47
N PRO A 160 -0.23 -10.98 20.06
CA PRO A 160 1.22 -11.15 19.94
C PRO A 160 1.71 -11.26 18.50
N ALA A 161 1.05 -12.08 17.68
CA ALA A 161 1.40 -12.24 16.26
C ALA A 161 1.24 -10.93 15.45
N ARG A 162 0.28 -10.06 15.82
CA ARG A 162 0.09 -8.74 15.18
C ARG A 162 1.16 -7.74 15.61
N ILE A 163 1.66 -7.82 16.85
CA ILE A 163 2.81 -7.03 17.33
C ILE A 163 4.09 -7.48 16.60
N GLU A 164 4.33 -8.79 16.51
CA GLU A 164 5.51 -9.36 15.84
C GLU A 164 5.52 -9.03 14.33
N ALA A 165 4.40 -9.21 13.63
CA ALA A 165 4.28 -8.85 12.22
C ALA A 165 4.55 -7.36 11.96
N TYR A 166 4.14 -6.45 12.86
CA TYR A 166 4.50 -5.04 12.77
C TYR A 166 5.98 -4.80 13.06
N ALA A 167 6.52 -5.41 14.12
CA ALA A 167 7.92 -5.28 14.51
C ALA A 167 8.91 -5.81 13.44
N HIS A 168 8.47 -6.76 12.60
CA HIS A 168 9.22 -7.25 11.46
C HIS A 168 8.93 -6.43 10.18
N TYR A 169 7.76 -6.63 9.55
CA TYR A 169 7.46 -6.06 8.24
C TYR A 169 7.20 -4.55 8.28
N GLY A 170 6.54 -4.07 9.34
CA GLY A 170 6.30 -2.63 9.56
C GLY A 170 7.60 -1.87 9.75
N ALA A 171 8.47 -2.33 10.66
CA ALA A 171 9.78 -1.70 10.89
C ALA A 171 10.68 -1.68 9.63
N LEU A 172 10.68 -2.76 8.83
CA LEU A 172 11.38 -2.80 7.55
C LEU A 172 10.78 -1.80 6.53
N THR A 173 9.46 -1.72 6.45
CA THR A 173 8.75 -0.80 5.54
C THR A 173 8.95 0.67 5.95
N ASN A 174 8.95 0.98 7.25
CA ASN A 174 9.17 2.34 7.77
C ASN A 174 10.56 2.90 7.38
N ARG A 175 11.59 2.05 7.27
CA ARG A 175 12.96 2.47 6.89
C ARG A 175 13.03 3.12 5.50
N GLU A 176 12.18 2.70 4.56
CA GLU A 176 12.09 3.30 3.21
C GLU A 176 11.68 4.78 3.21
N PHE A 177 11.16 5.27 4.34
CA PHE A 177 10.60 6.61 4.52
C PHE A 177 11.26 7.38 5.68
N ILE A 178 12.37 6.89 6.24
CA ILE A 178 13.00 7.47 7.44
C ILE A 178 13.34 8.97 7.29
N ASN A 179 13.67 9.42 6.08
CA ASN A 179 14.00 10.82 5.77
C ASN A 179 12.79 11.79 5.80
N ILE A 180 11.56 11.27 5.99
CA ILE A 180 10.31 12.06 6.11
C ILE A 180 9.50 11.65 7.36
N ALA A 181 10.09 10.85 8.25
CA ALA A 181 9.41 10.29 9.42
C ALA A 181 9.43 11.24 10.63
N TYR A 182 8.30 11.28 11.33
CA TYR A 182 8.12 11.96 12.61
C TYR A 182 7.47 10.97 13.58
N ASP A 183 8.18 10.65 14.67
CA ASP A 183 7.64 9.81 15.73
C ASP A 183 6.63 10.59 16.58
N LEU A 184 5.55 9.92 16.99
CA LEU A 184 4.47 10.47 17.81
C LEU A 184 4.16 9.50 18.94
N ASP A 185 4.25 9.97 20.18
CA ASP A 185 3.77 9.25 21.36
C ASP A 185 2.24 9.09 21.28
N ALA A 186 1.78 7.86 21.04
CA ALA A 186 0.36 7.52 20.96
C ALA A 186 -0.25 7.06 22.29
N ASP A 187 0.50 7.05 23.39
CA ASP A 187 -0.06 6.80 24.72
C ASP A 187 -0.87 8.02 25.21
N ARG A 188 -0.39 9.22 24.87
CA ARG A 188 -1.05 10.53 25.07
C ARG A 188 -2.46 10.63 24.50
N SER A 189 -3.21 11.66 24.95
CA SER A 189 -4.60 11.85 24.53
C SER A 189 -4.73 12.07 23.02
N ILE A 190 -5.78 11.49 22.44
CA ILE A 190 -6.09 11.62 21.00
C ILE A 190 -6.35 13.07 20.55
N ARG A 191 -6.56 14.01 21.48
CA ARG A 191 -6.62 15.44 21.14
C ARG A 191 -5.23 15.99 20.84
N ASP A 192 -4.26 15.65 21.67
CA ASP A 192 -2.91 16.22 21.62
C ASP A 192 -2.11 15.62 20.47
N VAL A 193 -2.22 14.30 20.27
CA VAL A 193 -1.63 13.57 19.14
C VAL A 193 -2.16 14.10 17.80
N VAL A 194 -3.46 14.41 17.71
CA VAL A 194 -4.06 15.00 16.50
C VAL A 194 -3.57 16.44 16.29
N ALA A 195 -3.45 17.25 17.34
CA ALA A 195 -2.94 18.62 17.23
C ALA A 195 -1.48 18.64 16.73
N GLU A 196 -0.61 17.85 17.36
CA GLU A 196 0.82 17.72 17.03
C GLU A 196 1.01 17.23 15.59
N ALA A 197 0.34 16.15 15.20
CA ALA A 197 0.32 15.66 13.82
C ALA A 197 -0.18 16.72 12.82
N THR A 198 -1.22 17.48 13.17
CA THR A 198 -1.77 18.54 12.32
C THR A 198 -0.75 19.65 12.09
N ASP A 199 -0.02 20.07 13.12
CA ASP A 199 0.97 21.14 13.02
C ASP A 199 2.26 20.69 12.33
N ILE A 200 2.68 19.42 12.49
CA ILE A 200 3.73 18.80 11.65
C ILE A 200 3.34 18.89 10.16
N LEU A 201 2.16 18.40 9.77
CA LEU A 201 1.70 18.42 8.37
C LEU A 201 1.56 19.85 7.81
N ARG A 202 1.07 20.80 8.63
CA ARG A 202 1.05 22.23 8.27
C ARG A 202 2.44 22.82 8.10
N SER A 203 3.42 22.42 8.92
CA SER A 203 4.80 22.90 8.81
C SER A 203 5.45 22.46 7.49
N VAL A 204 5.31 21.18 7.12
CA VAL A 204 5.87 20.64 5.87
C VAL A 204 5.18 21.27 4.66
N SER A 205 3.87 21.46 4.69
CA SER A 205 3.13 22.17 3.63
C SER A 205 3.66 23.60 3.40
N LYS A 206 3.94 24.36 4.48
CA LYS A 206 4.56 25.69 4.39
C LYS A 206 5.98 25.65 3.83
N VAL A 207 6.78 24.62 4.14
CA VAL A 207 8.14 24.45 3.62
C VAL A 207 8.14 24.08 2.14
N GLN A 208 7.21 23.22 1.70
CA GLN A 208 7.01 22.88 0.28
C GLN A 208 6.66 24.12 -0.54
N ALA A 209 5.62 24.87 -0.14
CA ALA A 209 5.19 26.08 -0.85
C ALA A 209 6.31 27.12 -0.99
N ARG A 210 7.19 27.26 0.02
CA ARG A 210 8.38 28.13 -0.05
C ARG A 210 9.43 27.62 -1.05
N LYS A 211 9.68 26.31 -1.11
CA LYS A 211 10.60 25.71 -2.11
C LYS A 211 10.05 25.84 -3.53
N GLU A 212 8.75 25.60 -3.71
CA GLU A 212 8.06 25.74 -4.99
C GLU A 212 8.12 27.18 -5.51
N ALA A 213 7.79 28.18 -4.67
CA ALA A 213 7.90 29.59 -5.02
C ALA A 213 9.36 30.03 -5.30
N GLY A 214 10.33 29.56 -4.50
CA GLY A 214 11.76 29.83 -4.72
C GLY A 214 12.28 29.27 -6.04
N ASN A 215 11.86 28.06 -6.41
CA ASN A 215 12.21 27.43 -7.69
C ASN A 215 11.52 28.12 -8.88
N GLN A 216 10.31 28.65 -8.72
CA GLN A 216 9.66 29.46 -9.76
C GLN A 216 10.39 30.79 -9.97
N LEU A 217 10.82 31.45 -8.90
CA LEU A 217 11.62 32.68 -8.96
C LEU A 217 12.98 32.46 -9.64
N SER A 218 13.70 31.36 -9.34
CA SER A 218 14.97 31.06 -10.01
C SER A 218 14.79 30.63 -11.47
N ALA A 219 13.73 29.88 -11.79
CA ALA A 219 13.38 29.53 -13.18
C ALA A 219 13.00 30.77 -14.01
N LEU A 220 12.33 31.77 -13.42
CA LEU A 220 12.02 33.05 -14.07
C LEU A 220 13.24 33.98 -14.19
N ALA A 221 14.24 33.85 -13.30
CA ALA A 221 15.48 34.63 -13.38
C ALA A 221 16.41 34.15 -14.51
N LEU A 222 16.39 32.86 -14.87
CA LEU A 222 17.29 32.28 -15.87
C LEU A 222 17.18 32.95 -17.27
N PRO A 223 15.96 33.16 -17.84
CA PRO A 223 15.80 33.87 -19.11
C PRO A 223 16.24 35.34 -19.04
N ILE A 224 15.99 36.01 -17.91
CA ILE A 224 16.32 37.43 -17.72
C ILE A 224 17.84 37.62 -17.67
N ALA A 225 18.55 36.77 -16.90
CA ALA A 225 20.01 36.78 -16.84
C ALA A 225 20.64 36.48 -18.20
N LYS A 226 20.05 35.58 -19.01
CA LYS A 226 20.53 35.30 -20.37
C LYS A 226 20.29 36.47 -21.33
N ALA A 227 19.12 37.09 -21.29
CA ALA A 227 18.79 38.26 -22.12
C ALA A 227 19.68 39.48 -21.81
N LEU A 228 20.14 39.63 -20.56
CA LEU A 228 21.09 40.68 -20.16
C LEU A 228 22.54 40.38 -20.59
N LEU A 229 22.87 39.14 -20.96
CA LEU A 229 24.21 38.74 -21.45
C LEU A 229 24.34 38.75 -22.98
N GLU A 230 23.23 38.96 -23.71
CA GLU A 230 23.19 38.92 -25.18
C GLU A 230 23.10 40.32 -25.84
N GLN A 231 23.24 41.41 -25.07
CA GLN A 231 23.32 42.78 -25.62
C GLN A 231 24.78 43.22 -25.84
N PRO A 232 25.19 43.58 -27.06
CA PRO A 232 26.52 44.15 -27.30
C PRO A 232 26.66 45.55 -26.69
N HIS A 233 27.78 45.80 -26.02
CA HIS A 233 28.19 47.16 -25.65
C HIS A 233 28.69 47.92 -26.89
N GLU A 234 27.93 48.92 -27.34
CA GLU A 234 28.53 50.08 -27.99
C GLU A 234 28.68 51.21 -26.97
N ILE A 235 29.84 51.85 -26.96
CA ILE A 235 30.20 52.93 -26.04
C ILE A 235 30.36 54.20 -26.86
N GLU A 236 29.43 55.14 -26.72
CA GLU A 236 29.61 56.50 -27.21
C GLU A 236 29.48 57.51 -26.05
N CYS A 237 30.17 58.64 -26.16
CA CYS A 237 30.48 59.49 -25.00
C CYS A 237 30.50 60.99 -25.38
N SER A 238 30.22 61.85 -24.39
CA SER A 238 30.13 63.33 -24.45
C SER A 238 28.75 63.91 -24.86
N PRO A 239 28.45 65.20 -24.54
CA PRO A 239 28.70 65.91 -23.28
C PRO A 239 27.41 66.57 -22.72
N PRO A 240 27.39 67.08 -21.47
CA PRO A 240 26.13 67.49 -20.83
C PRO A 240 25.56 68.83 -21.33
N LYS A 241 24.21 68.90 -21.38
CA LYS A 241 23.42 70.15 -21.44
C LYS A 241 22.30 70.09 -20.41
N ALA A 242 21.74 71.25 -20.05
CA ALA A 242 21.12 71.46 -18.75
C ALA A 242 19.68 72.00 -18.77
N ARG A 243 19.05 71.86 -17.59
CA ARG A 243 18.01 72.72 -16.99
C ARG A 243 16.54 72.47 -17.36
N ASN A 244 15.71 72.95 -16.42
CA ASN A 244 14.25 73.11 -16.42
C ASN A 244 13.45 71.80 -16.27
N SER A 245 12.59 71.52 -15.26
CA SER A 245 11.75 72.28 -14.29
C SER A 245 10.24 72.15 -14.62
N VAL A 246 9.36 72.52 -13.67
CA VAL A 246 7.88 72.30 -13.66
C VAL A 246 7.57 70.87 -13.18
N ARG A 247 7.05 70.64 -11.96
CA ARG A 247 5.70 70.91 -11.40
C ARG A 247 4.59 70.09 -12.08
N SER A 248 3.46 69.78 -11.44
CA SER A 248 3.11 69.52 -10.02
C SER A 248 1.64 69.03 -10.01
N ASP A 249 1.11 68.68 -8.82
CA ASP A 249 -0.33 68.53 -8.52
C ASP A 249 -1.05 67.36 -9.24
N ASP A 250 -2.31 67.05 -8.92
CA ASP A 250 -2.87 66.59 -7.64
C ASP A 250 -4.19 65.87 -7.99
N GLY A 251 -4.68 64.89 -7.22
CA GLY A 251 -5.70 63.96 -7.76
C GLY A 251 -6.37 63.01 -6.76
N ARG A 252 -7.10 63.57 -5.78
CA ARG A 252 -7.80 62.83 -4.72
C ARG A 252 -9.29 62.59 -5.06
N ALA A 253 -9.92 61.66 -4.33
CA ALA A 253 -11.38 61.43 -4.20
C ALA A 253 -12.10 60.59 -5.30
N SER A 254 -13.23 59.90 -5.06
CA SER A 254 -13.86 59.34 -3.83
C SER A 254 -15.11 58.50 -4.19
N ARG A 255 -15.69 57.77 -3.21
CA ARG A 255 -16.97 57.00 -3.20
C ARG A 255 -17.01 55.75 -4.10
N ALA A 256 -17.49 54.56 -3.70
CA ALA A 256 -18.20 54.05 -2.51
C ALA A 256 -19.73 54.24 -2.40
N HIS A 257 -20.46 53.21 -2.84
CA HIS A 257 -21.77 52.70 -2.37
C HIS A 257 -21.65 51.14 -2.48
N LYS A 258 -21.97 50.25 -1.52
CA LYS A 258 -23.06 50.13 -0.50
C LYS A 258 -24.41 49.85 -1.21
N VAL A 259 -25.12 48.74 -1.01
CA VAL A 259 -25.73 48.20 0.24
C VAL A 259 -26.14 46.71 0.03
N ASP A 260 -25.91 45.86 1.05
CA ASP A 260 -26.75 44.82 1.74
C ASP A 260 -27.91 44.07 0.97
N ALA A 261 -28.59 43.01 1.42
CA ALA A 261 -28.69 42.15 2.63
C ALA A 261 -29.48 40.85 2.21
N GLU A 262 -29.78 39.77 2.95
CA GLU A 262 -29.40 39.15 4.24
C GLU A 262 -29.84 37.64 4.22
N ILE A 263 -29.61 36.84 5.28
CA ILE A 263 -29.93 35.39 5.41
C ILE A 263 -31.26 35.16 6.17
N GLN A 264 -32.17 34.29 5.67
CA GLN A 264 -32.96 33.33 6.49
C GLN A 264 -34.06 32.53 5.74
N ARG A 265 -33.99 31.17 5.71
CA ARG A 265 -34.81 30.25 6.54
C ARG A 265 -34.67 28.77 6.14
N VAL A 266 -35.09 27.89 7.06
CA VAL A 266 -35.02 26.42 6.94
C VAL A 266 -36.30 25.86 6.30
N GLY A 267 -36.15 24.90 5.40
CA GLY A 267 -37.20 24.00 4.93
C GLY A 267 -36.64 22.59 4.76
N LEU A 268 -37.31 21.59 5.33
CA LEU A 268 -36.95 20.17 5.24
C LEU A 268 -37.81 19.50 4.17
N GLU A 269 -37.21 18.98 3.11
CA GLU A 269 -37.82 18.01 2.21
C GLU A 269 -36.78 16.97 1.77
N LEU A 270 -37.18 15.69 1.72
CA LEU A 270 -36.32 14.61 1.25
C LEU A 270 -36.44 14.47 -0.26
N GLN A 271 -35.33 14.56 -0.99
CA GLN A 271 -35.24 14.11 -2.39
C GLN A 271 -33.99 13.26 -2.63
N ALA A 272 -34.03 12.47 -3.70
CA ALA A 272 -33.06 11.44 -4.04
C ALA A 272 -31.64 11.99 -4.34
N PRO A 273 -30.58 11.17 -4.21
CA PRO A 273 -29.22 11.61 -4.54
C PRO A 273 -29.12 12.05 -6.02
N PRO A 274 -28.41 13.16 -6.32
CA PRO A 274 -28.30 13.68 -7.67
C PRO A 274 -27.56 12.71 -8.61
N SER A 275 -27.92 12.78 -9.89
CA SER A 275 -27.25 12.03 -10.96
C SER A 275 -25.76 12.41 -11.05
N VAL A 276 -24.88 11.40 -11.11
CA VAL A 276 -23.42 11.58 -11.24
C VAL A 276 -23.07 12.41 -12.49
N ASP A 277 -22.22 13.42 -12.32
CA ASP A 277 -21.79 14.32 -13.40
C ASP A 277 -21.17 13.58 -14.60
N ASN A 278 -21.70 13.85 -15.80
CA ASN A 278 -21.29 13.17 -17.02
C ASN A 278 -19.86 13.54 -17.51
N ASN A 279 -19.19 14.52 -16.88
CA ASN A 279 -17.84 14.95 -17.24
C ASN A 279 -16.73 13.95 -16.90
N ALA A 280 -17.02 12.87 -16.16
CA ALA A 280 -16.05 11.80 -15.89
C ALA A 280 -15.59 11.02 -17.15
N ARG A 281 -16.26 11.20 -18.31
CA ARG A 281 -16.07 10.39 -19.52
C ARG A 281 -14.76 10.64 -20.30
N VAL A 282 -14.04 11.73 -20.06
CA VAL A 282 -12.89 12.12 -20.90
C VAL A 282 -11.57 11.41 -20.51
N VAL A 283 -11.45 10.90 -19.28
CA VAL A 283 -10.20 10.25 -18.79
C VAL A 283 -10.20 8.72 -18.98
N ALA A 284 -11.35 8.12 -19.29
CA ALA A 284 -11.56 6.68 -19.32
C ALA A 284 -10.82 5.86 -20.43
N PRO A 285 -10.57 6.35 -21.66
CA PRO A 285 -10.17 5.46 -22.78
C PRO A 285 -8.81 4.75 -22.66
N MET A 286 -7.86 5.24 -21.85
CA MET A 286 -6.47 4.73 -21.86
C MET A 286 -6.14 3.62 -20.84
N LEU A 287 -7.05 3.26 -19.93
CA LEU A 287 -6.75 2.32 -18.83
C LEU A 287 -7.39 0.93 -18.95
N LEU A 288 -8.41 0.75 -19.79
CA LEU A 288 -9.24 -0.47 -19.92
C LEU A 288 -8.53 -1.70 -20.52
N GLY A 289 -7.20 -1.71 -20.64
CA GLY A 289 -6.44 -2.76 -21.34
C GLY A 289 -5.46 -3.59 -20.52
N ARG A 290 -5.36 -3.37 -19.18
CA ARG A 290 -4.20 -3.85 -18.39
C ARG A 290 -4.36 -5.14 -17.59
N PHE A 291 -5.57 -5.58 -17.28
CA PHE A 291 -5.80 -6.85 -16.60
C PHE A 291 -6.83 -7.67 -17.36
N ARG A 292 -6.36 -8.58 -18.23
CA ARG A 292 -7.26 -9.52 -18.89
C ARG A 292 -7.71 -10.61 -17.91
N PRO A 293 -8.82 -11.32 -18.17
CA PRO A 293 -9.26 -12.42 -17.31
C PRO A 293 -8.20 -13.52 -17.13
N GLU A 294 -7.38 -13.78 -18.15
CA GLU A 294 -6.26 -14.72 -18.10
C GLU A 294 -5.09 -14.23 -17.23
N ASP A 295 -4.81 -12.94 -17.16
CA ASP A 295 -3.74 -12.38 -16.32
C ASP A 295 -4.18 -12.31 -14.86
N THR A 296 -5.46 -12.00 -14.63
CA THR A 296 -6.14 -12.14 -13.34
C THR A 296 -5.99 -13.55 -12.77
N ALA A 297 -6.22 -14.59 -13.58
CA ALA A 297 -6.13 -15.99 -13.12
C ALA A 297 -4.71 -16.33 -12.63
N LYS A 298 -3.69 -16.02 -13.45
CA LYS A 298 -2.27 -16.26 -13.11
C LYS A 298 -1.85 -15.60 -11.80
N LEU A 299 -2.33 -14.38 -11.52
CA LEU A 299 -2.01 -13.67 -10.27
C LEU A 299 -2.61 -14.36 -9.03
N VAL A 300 -3.85 -14.85 -9.11
CA VAL A 300 -4.48 -15.60 -8.01
C VAL A 300 -3.79 -16.95 -7.79
N GLU A 301 -3.39 -17.62 -8.89
CA GLU A 301 -2.59 -18.85 -8.82
C GLU A 301 -1.21 -18.60 -8.21
N MET A 302 -0.53 -17.51 -8.58
CA MET A 302 0.78 -17.16 -8.04
C MET A 302 0.75 -16.92 -6.52
N GLU A 303 -0.26 -16.20 -6.01
CA GLU A 303 -0.40 -16.00 -4.57
C GLU A 303 -0.82 -17.28 -3.82
N ARG A 304 -1.63 -18.14 -4.44
CA ARG A 304 -1.92 -19.49 -3.89
C ARG A 304 -0.64 -20.33 -3.78
N PHE A 305 0.21 -20.32 -4.81
CA PHE A 305 1.49 -21.02 -4.85
C PHE A 305 2.47 -20.50 -3.78
N LYS A 306 2.66 -19.17 -3.70
CA LYS A 306 3.45 -18.51 -2.63
C LYS A 306 2.96 -18.90 -1.24
N THR A 307 1.65 -18.86 -1.02
CA THR A 307 1.04 -19.23 0.27
C THR A 307 1.35 -20.69 0.64
N MET A 308 1.25 -21.62 -0.30
CA MET A 308 1.59 -23.04 -0.09
C MET A 308 3.08 -23.24 0.26
N LEU A 309 3.99 -22.47 -0.34
CA LEU A 309 5.41 -22.54 -0.03
C LEU A 309 5.76 -21.97 1.35
N ILE A 310 5.10 -20.90 1.79
CA ILE A 310 5.29 -20.34 3.14
C ILE A 310 4.67 -21.24 4.22
N SER A 311 3.47 -21.80 3.99
CA SER A 311 2.87 -22.74 4.95
C SER A 311 3.59 -24.08 5.03
N GLY A 312 4.33 -24.41 3.98
CA GLY A 312 4.75 -25.77 3.66
C GLY A 312 3.57 -26.62 3.16
N PHE A 313 3.89 -27.63 2.35
CA PHE A 313 2.95 -28.67 1.92
C PHE A 313 3.70 -29.97 1.60
N ASP A 314 3.02 -31.11 1.71
CA ASP A 314 3.65 -32.42 1.48
C ASP A 314 3.67 -32.82 0.00
N ILE A 315 4.83 -33.32 -0.42
CA ILE A 315 5.10 -33.93 -1.73
C ILE A 315 5.78 -35.29 -1.55
N ILE A 316 5.79 -36.11 -2.59
CA ILE A 316 6.63 -37.32 -2.61
C ILE A 316 7.94 -36.95 -3.33
N LYS A 317 9.05 -36.97 -2.60
CA LYS A 317 10.37 -36.66 -3.17
C LYS A 317 10.97 -37.92 -3.78
N HIS A 318 11.43 -37.83 -5.03
CA HIS A 318 12.22 -38.89 -5.67
C HIS A 318 13.72 -38.65 -5.43
N GLY A 319 14.52 -39.71 -5.53
CA GLY A 319 15.95 -39.69 -5.20
C GLY A 319 16.82 -40.40 -6.23
N ARG A 320 18.03 -39.85 -6.47
CA ARG A 320 19.05 -40.52 -7.29
C ARG A 320 19.40 -41.92 -6.76
N ARG A 321 19.17 -42.22 -5.47
CA ARG A 321 19.22 -43.56 -4.86
C ARG A 321 18.09 -43.71 -3.81
N GLY A 322 17.61 -44.93 -3.61
CA GLY A 322 16.52 -45.24 -2.65
C GLY A 322 15.11 -45.04 -3.21
N ALA A 323 14.10 -45.45 -2.43
CA ALA A 323 12.69 -45.33 -2.78
C ALA A 323 12.15 -43.89 -2.66
N PRO A 324 11.10 -43.52 -3.43
CA PRO A 324 10.38 -42.25 -3.24
C PRO A 324 9.80 -42.13 -1.82
N HIS A 325 9.72 -40.91 -1.29
CA HIS A 325 9.35 -40.70 0.11
C HIS A 325 8.75 -39.32 0.37
N THR A 326 7.73 -39.25 1.24
CA THR A 326 7.04 -38.00 1.57
C THR A 326 7.96 -36.99 2.26
N ARG A 327 7.89 -35.73 1.85
CA ARG A 327 8.57 -34.58 2.46
C ARG A 327 7.66 -33.36 2.42
N THR A 328 7.68 -32.57 3.48
CA THR A 328 7.13 -31.21 3.47
C THR A 328 8.11 -30.30 2.74
N LEU A 329 7.68 -29.72 1.62
CA LEU A 329 8.40 -28.71 0.84
C LEU A 329 7.96 -27.32 1.29
N PHE A 330 8.90 -26.41 1.50
CA PHE A 330 8.64 -25.02 1.91
C PHE A 330 9.76 -24.08 1.42
N SER A 331 9.55 -22.76 1.51
CA SER A 331 10.57 -21.74 1.21
C SER A 331 10.89 -20.86 2.42
N ASP A 332 11.88 -19.99 2.27
CA ASP A 332 11.97 -18.75 3.03
C ASP A 332 10.90 -17.73 2.57
N VAL A 333 10.70 -16.67 3.36
CA VAL A 333 9.72 -15.60 3.09
C VAL A 333 10.07 -14.74 1.87
N GLU A 334 11.37 -14.64 1.52
CA GLU A 334 11.83 -13.90 0.34
C GLU A 334 11.84 -14.78 -0.93
N PHE A 335 11.44 -16.05 -0.84
CA PHE A 335 11.45 -17.04 -1.92
C PHE A 335 12.81 -17.20 -2.62
N LYS A 336 13.92 -17.09 -1.88
CA LYS A 336 15.28 -17.27 -2.41
C LYS A 336 15.75 -18.72 -2.40
N ARG A 337 15.20 -19.56 -1.50
CA ARG A 337 15.65 -20.94 -1.28
C ARG A 337 14.51 -21.85 -0.86
N LEU A 338 14.42 -23.00 -1.52
CA LEU A 338 13.53 -24.10 -1.14
C LEU A 338 14.22 -25.02 -0.15
N PHE A 339 13.41 -25.58 0.74
CA PHE A 339 13.80 -26.54 1.77
C PHE A 339 12.82 -27.71 1.77
N TRP A 340 13.30 -28.90 2.14
CA TRP A 340 12.45 -30.07 2.35
C TRP A 340 12.76 -30.78 3.66
N GLN A 341 11.76 -31.27 4.37
CA GLN A 341 11.95 -32.03 5.62
C GLN A 341 11.01 -33.22 5.74
N LYS A 342 11.28 -34.13 6.70
CA LYS A 342 10.29 -35.16 7.10
C LYS A 342 8.99 -34.46 7.54
N PRO A 343 7.80 -35.01 7.19
CA PRO A 343 6.51 -34.57 7.72
C PRO A 343 6.42 -34.60 9.26
N ASP A 344 5.29 -34.11 9.78
CA ASP A 344 4.88 -34.16 11.19
C ASP A 344 5.79 -33.44 12.20
N LYS A 345 6.76 -32.63 11.74
CA LYS A 345 7.38 -31.63 12.62
C LYS A 345 6.43 -30.47 12.84
N LYS A 346 6.19 -30.12 14.12
CA LYS A 346 5.44 -28.93 14.56
C LYS A 346 6.03 -27.59 14.06
N GLU A 347 7.25 -27.59 13.53
CA GLU A 347 7.98 -26.39 13.09
C GLU A 347 8.70 -26.68 11.77
N LEU A 348 8.64 -25.73 10.82
CA LEU A 348 9.46 -25.73 9.61
C LEU A 348 10.89 -25.30 9.98
N LYS A 349 11.88 -26.19 9.79
CA LYS A 349 13.28 -25.91 10.16
C LYS A 349 14.18 -25.91 8.93
N PRO A 350 14.54 -24.75 8.37
CA PRO A 350 15.38 -24.66 7.18
C PRO A 350 16.75 -25.29 7.45
N LYS A 351 17.27 -25.99 6.43
CA LYS A 351 18.51 -26.77 6.50
C LYS A 351 19.23 -26.72 5.16
N LEU A 352 20.49 -26.29 5.14
CA LEU A 352 21.25 -26.10 3.89
C LEU A 352 21.48 -27.42 3.14
N ASP A 353 21.74 -28.52 3.85
CA ASP A 353 21.90 -29.86 3.26
C ASP A 353 20.63 -30.37 2.53
N GLN A 354 19.47 -29.93 3.01
CA GLN A 354 18.14 -30.26 2.50
C GLN A 354 17.48 -29.04 1.83
N SER A 355 18.27 -28.32 1.02
CA SER A 355 17.83 -27.12 0.29
C SER A 355 18.31 -27.04 -1.16
N ILE A 356 17.66 -26.19 -1.97
CA ILE A 356 18.13 -25.74 -3.29
C ILE A 356 17.81 -24.24 -3.40
N ALA A 357 18.76 -23.41 -3.83
CA ALA A 357 18.45 -22.00 -4.07
C ALA A 357 17.68 -21.87 -5.39
N LEU A 358 16.74 -20.93 -5.44
CA LEU A 358 15.96 -20.69 -6.66
C LEU A 358 16.76 -19.92 -7.72
N SER A 359 17.79 -19.16 -7.29
CA SER A 359 18.82 -18.59 -8.18
C SER A 359 19.65 -19.64 -8.94
N ASP A 360 19.71 -20.87 -8.43
CA ASP A 360 20.60 -21.91 -8.94
C ASP A 360 19.84 -22.85 -9.92
N VAL A 361 18.51 -22.71 -10.02
CA VAL A 361 17.65 -23.55 -10.87
C VAL A 361 17.62 -22.99 -12.29
N VAL A 362 18.34 -23.68 -13.18
CA VAL A 362 18.45 -23.34 -14.61
C VAL A 362 17.22 -23.76 -15.40
N GLU A 363 16.51 -24.83 -14.99
CA GLU A 363 15.29 -25.29 -15.67
C GLU A 363 14.25 -25.90 -14.70
N VAL A 364 12.98 -25.54 -14.94
CA VAL A 364 11.78 -26.11 -14.31
C VAL A 364 11.08 -27.03 -15.32
N ARG A 365 11.18 -28.35 -15.13
CA ARG A 365 10.74 -29.34 -16.14
C ARG A 365 9.64 -30.27 -15.63
N ARG A 366 8.49 -30.28 -16.31
CA ARG A 366 7.37 -31.22 -16.05
C ARG A 366 7.59 -32.58 -16.75
N GLY A 367 7.14 -33.66 -16.12
CA GLY A 367 7.14 -35.01 -16.67
C GLY A 367 8.37 -35.85 -16.34
N ILE A 368 8.44 -37.04 -16.95
CA ILE A 368 9.39 -38.13 -16.61
C ILE A 368 10.81 -37.88 -17.16
N LYS A 369 11.08 -36.71 -17.74
CA LYS A 369 12.25 -36.35 -18.55
C LYS A 369 13.59 -36.23 -17.79
N THR A 370 13.72 -36.76 -16.58
CA THR A 370 14.99 -36.87 -15.83
C THR A 370 15.34 -38.34 -15.58
N GLU A 371 16.62 -38.66 -15.42
CA GLU A 371 17.08 -40.02 -15.10
C GLU A 371 16.42 -40.60 -13.84
N VAL A 372 16.12 -39.72 -12.87
CA VAL A 372 15.45 -40.10 -11.62
C VAL A 372 14.04 -40.59 -11.87
N PHE A 373 13.25 -39.88 -12.71
CA PHE A 373 11.91 -40.33 -13.07
C PHE A 373 11.90 -41.46 -14.09
N ASN A 374 12.77 -41.46 -15.11
CA ASN A 374 12.92 -42.58 -16.05
C ASN A 374 13.17 -43.93 -15.34
N ARG A 375 13.75 -43.92 -14.13
CA ARG A 375 14.04 -45.12 -13.32
C ARG A 375 13.08 -45.34 -12.14
N SER A 376 12.28 -44.35 -11.72
CA SER A 376 11.46 -44.47 -10.48
C SER A 376 10.09 -43.79 -10.52
N GLY A 377 9.71 -43.19 -11.64
CA GLY A 377 8.40 -42.63 -11.90
C GLY A 377 7.50 -43.60 -12.68
N ASP A 378 6.19 -43.44 -12.49
CA ASP A 378 5.14 -44.18 -13.18
C ASP A 378 4.65 -43.39 -14.41
N ALA A 379 4.68 -44.02 -15.59
CA ALA A 379 4.20 -43.41 -16.84
C ALA A 379 2.77 -42.86 -16.74
N ALA A 380 1.87 -43.53 -15.99
CA ALA A 380 0.49 -43.07 -15.79
C ALA A 380 0.39 -41.81 -14.92
N LYS A 381 1.43 -41.49 -14.16
CA LYS A 381 1.52 -40.29 -13.31
C LYS A 381 2.31 -39.14 -13.95
N ALA A 382 2.74 -39.24 -15.20
CA ALA A 382 3.66 -38.28 -15.83
C ALA A 382 3.28 -36.79 -15.61
N GLY A 383 1.99 -36.45 -15.66
CA GLY A 383 1.53 -35.09 -15.43
C GLY A 383 1.74 -34.56 -13.99
N ARG A 384 1.85 -35.43 -12.99
CA ARG A 384 2.12 -35.07 -11.58
C ARG A 384 3.61 -34.88 -11.24
N TYR A 385 4.51 -35.16 -12.19
CA TYR A 385 5.95 -35.08 -11.96
C TYR A 385 6.55 -33.74 -12.39
N LEU A 386 7.45 -33.25 -11.54
CA LEU A 386 8.19 -32.01 -11.72
C LEU A 386 9.63 -32.19 -11.24
N SER A 387 10.59 -31.66 -11.99
CA SER A 387 11.99 -31.56 -11.61
C SER A 387 12.43 -30.10 -11.66
N LEU A 388 13.01 -29.62 -10.56
CA LEU A 388 13.82 -28.40 -10.55
C LEU A 388 15.28 -28.81 -10.76
N MET A 389 15.94 -28.24 -11.76
CA MET A 389 17.27 -28.66 -12.20
C MET A 389 18.27 -27.51 -12.05
N ALA A 390 19.29 -27.73 -11.22
CA ALA A 390 20.47 -26.89 -11.07
C ALA A 390 21.71 -27.65 -11.60
N ASP A 391 22.81 -26.94 -11.82
CA ASP A 391 24.04 -27.51 -12.40
C ASP A 391 24.61 -28.69 -11.59
N ASP A 392 24.55 -28.65 -10.26
CA ASP A 392 25.03 -29.73 -9.39
C ASP A 392 23.97 -30.82 -9.08
N ARG A 393 22.69 -30.44 -9.06
CA ARG A 393 21.63 -31.26 -8.44
C ARG A 393 20.24 -31.10 -9.04
N THR A 394 19.45 -32.17 -8.93
CA THR A 394 18.02 -32.19 -9.29
C THR A 394 17.16 -32.36 -8.04
N LEU A 395 16.05 -31.64 -7.98
CA LEU A 395 14.96 -31.84 -7.03
C LEU A 395 13.74 -32.39 -7.79
N ASP A 396 13.67 -33.72 -7.86
CA ASP A 396 12.57 -34.47 -8.48
C ASP A 396 11.42 -34.71 -7.48
N ILE A 397 10.20 -34.31 -7.87
CA ILE A 397 8.98 -34.18 -7.04
C ILE A 397 7.75 -34.83 -7.72
N GLU A 398 7.04 -35.70 -7.01
CA GLU A 398 5.65 -36.10 -7.34
C GLU A 398 4.67 -35.26 -6.51
N ALA A 399 3.78 -34.54 -7.21
CA ALA A 399 2.73 -33.74 -6.60
C ALA A 399 1.44 -34.58 -6.37
N ALA A 400 0.61 -34.19 -5.40
CA ALA A 400 -0.59 -34.94 -5.06
C ALA A 400 -1.62 -35.03 -6.22
N THR A 401 -1.79 -33.96 -7.00
CA THR A 401 -2.67 -33.93 -8.19
C THR A 401 -1.98 -33.29 -9.39
N ASP A 402 -2.60 -33.42 -10.57
CA ASP A 402 -2.12 -32.82 -11.81
C ASP A 402 -2.14 -31.28 -11.75
N ASP A 403 -3.23 -30.72 -11.20
CA ASP A 403 -3.41 -29.28 -11.03
C ASP A 403 -2.36 -28.67 -10.10
N ILE A 404 -2.01 -29.38 -9.03
CA ILE A 404 -0.93 -28.96 -8.12
C ILE A 404 0.41 -28.99 -8.86
N CYS A 405 0.68 -30.00 -9.69
CA CYS A 405 1.89 -30.01 -10.51
C CYS A 405 1.92 -28.84 -11.52
N GLY A 406 0.79 -28.54 -12.18
CA GLY A 406 0.65 -27.37 -13.05
C GLY A 406 0.93 -26.04 -12.32
N LEU A 407 0.34 -25.88 -11.13
CA LEU A 407 0.53 -24.72 -10.25
C LEU A 407 2.01 -24.56 -9.82
N LEU A 408 2.68 -25.66 -9.46
CA LEU A 408 4.10 -25.66 -9.11
C LEU A 408 4.99 -25.33 -10.32
N VAL A 409 4.69 -25.87 -11.49
CA VAL A 409 5.43 -25.54 -12.74
C VAL A 409 5.30 -24.04 -13.04
N LEU A 410 4.09 -23.49 -13.02
CA LEU A 410 3.85 -22.06 -13.24
C LEU A 410 4.60 -21.20 -12.20
N GLY A 411 4.47 -21.56 -10.92
CA GLY A 411 5.05 -20.85 -9.79
C GLY A 411 6.58 -20.83 -9.81
N PHE A 412 7.22 -21.99 -9.93
CA PHE A 412 8.68 -22.05 -9.97
C PHE A 412 9.26 -21.41 -11.23
N THR A 413 8.63 -21.60 -12.40
CA THR A 413 9.09 -20.94 -13.64
C THR A 413 9.10 -19.42 -13.52
N HIS A 414 8.26 -18.83 -12.67
CA HIS A 414 8.25 -17.40 -12.39
C HIS A 414 9.23 -16.96 -11.28
N LEU A 415 9.63 -17.85 -10.37
CA LEU A 415 10.63 -17.58 -9.33
C LEU A 415 12.08 -17.82 -9.77
N THR A 416 12.29 -18.47 -10.91
CA THR A 416 13.62 -18.80 -11.48
C THR A 416 13.88 -18.03 -12.80
N GLN A 417 13.29 -16.83 -12.94
CA GLN A 417 13.43 -15.89 -14.08
C GLN A 417 13.78 -14.49 -13.56
#